data_AF-A0A377N849-F1
#
_entry.id   AF-A0A377N849-F1
#
_cell.length_a   1.000
_cell.length_b   1.000
_cell.length_c   1.000
_cell.angle_alpha   90.00
_cell.angle_beta   90.00
_cell.angle_gamma   90.00
#
_symmetry.space_group_name_H-M   'P 1'
#
loop_
_entity.id
_entity.type
_entity.pdbx_description
1 polymer ?
#
loop_
_entity_poly.entity_id
_entity_poly.type
_entity_poly.pdbx_seq_one_letter_code
_entity_poly.pdbx_strand_id
1 'polypeptide(L)'
;MDALVEEFDGYRQRWARRGVLPMLKSLMGHRHIAENLLAATGGERRLTDLLHLGELLQEAAAQLDSEHALVRWLAQQISSPDRQSQSQQLRLESDKHLVQVVTIHKSKGLEYPLVWLPFISNFRQQQQGLYHDRSTFSAMLDLNSDEQSKELAEEERLAEDLRLLYVALTRSVYHCSVGIAPLMQGNRKKQGDTDLHLGAMGYLVQKAEAADAAGLIACLSNLSNEDVVFSAIESPEQAPWAAPSDELKALSARQMTRQIQDSWRITSYSGLQQHGTALAQDLLPKLDVEAAGEQQEAVEPQMNAHTFPRGASPGPSCTAFSKKLPLTQKLKTHG
;
A
#
# COMPACT_ATOMS: atom_id res chain seq x y z
N MET A 1 12.83 -7.61 41.53
CA MET A 1 13.70 -8.43 40.66
C MET A 1 13.00 -9.74 40.35
N ASP A 2 12.45 -10.42 41.36
CA ASP A 2 11.74 -11.70 41.25
C ASP A 2 10.55 -11.70 40.27
N ALA A 3 9.71 -10.65 40.29
CA ALA A 3 8.56 -10.55 39.38
C ALA A 3 8.94 -10.47 37.88
N LEU A 4 10.07 -9.83 37.55
CA LEU A 4 10.56 -9.78 36.17
C LEU A 4 11.15 -11.13 35.74
N VAL A 5 11.83 -11.82 36.65
CA VAL A 5 12.37 -13.15 36.37
C VAL A 5 11.23 -14.13 36.10
N GLU A 6 10.18 -14.10 36.91
CA GLU A 6 8.99 -14.94 36.74
C GLU A 6 8.25 -14.64 35.42
N GLU A 7 8.11 -13.37 35.05
CA GLU A 7 7.54 -12.96 33.78
C GLU A 7 8.34 -13.53 32.58
N PHE A 8 9.67 -13.36 32.59
CA PHE A 8 10.52 -13.83 31.49
C PHE A 8 10.66 -15.36 31.43
N ASP A 9 10.59 -16.06 32.57
CA ASP A 9 10.50 -17.51 32.57
C ASP A 9 9.18 -17.97 31.93
N GLY A 10 8.07 -17.27 32.21
CA GLY A 10 6.79 -17.50 31.54
C GLY A 10 6.87 -17.35 30.01
N TYR A 11 7.61 -16.36 29.51
CA TYR A 11 7.86 -16.20 28.07
C TYR A 11 8.70 -17.35 27.50
N ARG A 12 9.77 -17.76 28.19
CA ARG A 12 10.59 -18.91 27.78
C ARG A 12 9.77 -20.19 27.69
N GLN A 13 8.95 -20.48 28.71
CA GLN A 13 8.07 -21.65 28.68
C GLN A 13 7.07 -21.61 27.51
N ARG A 14 6.57 -20.42 27.18
CA ARG A 14 5.66 -20.24 26.04
C ARG A 14 6.37 -20.44 24.71
N TRP A 15 7.61 -19.98 24.58
CA TRP A 15 8.45 -20.24 23.42
C TRP A 15 8.66 -21.75 23.23
N ALA A 16 9.15 -22.44 24.26
CA ALA A 16 9.41 -23.88 24.19
C ALA A 16 8.18 -24.71 23.79
N ARG A 17 6.97 -24.30 24.23
CA ARG A 17 5.73 -25.05 24.00
C ARG A 17 4.97 -24.66 22.74
N ARG A 18 5.02 -23.40 22.33
CA ARG A 18 4.16 -22.85 21.27
C ARG A 18 4.90 -22.11 20.16
N GLY A 19 6.21 -21.93 20.29
CA GLY A 19 7.04 -21.20 19.33
C GLY A 19 7.27 -19.74 19.69
N VAL A 20 8.17 -19.10 18.93
CA VAL A 20 8.66 -17.75 19.16
C VAL A 20 7.58 -16.68 18.93
N LEU A 21 6.71 -16.85 17.92
CA LEU A 21 5.70 -15.84 17.60
C LEU A 21 4.60 -15.73 18.68
N PRO A 22 4.03 -16.83 19.23
CA PRO A 22 3.13 -16.74 20.37
C PRO A 22 3.77 -16.17 21.65
N MET A 23 5.07 -16.38 21.84
CA MET A 23 5.83 -15.76 22.92
C MET A 23 5.91 -14.24 22.71
N LEU A 24 6.32 -13.79 21.52
CA LEU A 24 6.42 -12.36 21.17
C LEU A 24 5.06 -11.65 21.28
N LYS A 25 3.98 -12.25 20.79
CA LYS A 25 2.62 -11.69 20.95
C LYS A 25 2.21 -11.55 22.43
N SER A 26 2.61 -12.50 23.27
CA SER A 26 2.38 -12.39 24.72
C SER A 26 3.13 -11.21 25.31
N LEU A 27 4.42 -11.10 25.01
CA LEU A 27 5.27 -10.00 25.48
C LEU A 27 4.69 -8.65 25.05
N MET A 28 4.27 -8.54 23.78
CA MET A 28 3.65 -7.32 23.24
C MET A 28 2.39 -6.93 24.01
N GLY A 29 1.50 -7.89 24.29
CA GLY A 29 0.26 -7.63 25.01
C GLY A 29 0.48 -7.24 26.48
N HIS A 30 1.39 -7.92 27.19
CA HIS A 30 1.65 -7.62 28.60
C HIS A 30 2.36 -6.28 28.81
N ARG A 31 3.20 -5.87 27.85
CA ARG A 31 3.99 -4.64 27.91
C ARG A 31 3.39 -3.49 27.10
N HIS A 32 2.17 -3.66 26.58
CA HIS A 32 1.49 -2.68 25.72
C HIS A 32 2.39 -2.14 24.59
N ILE A 33 3.22 -3.01 24.00
CA ILE A 33 4.24 -2.61 23.01
C ILE A 33 3.56 -2.06 21.76
N ALA A 34 2.44 -2.66 21.34
CA ALA A 34 1.72 -2.22 20.16
C ALA A 34 1.16 -0.80 20.35
N GLU A 35 0.52 -0.54 21.47
CA GLU A 35 -0.06 0.75 21.84
C GLU A 35 1.02 1.84 21.96
N ASN A 36 2.13 1.51 22.63
CA ASN A 36 3.26 2.41 22.79
C ASN A 36 3.96 2.72 21.46
N LEU A 37 4.06 1.74 20.55
CA LEU A 37 4.60 1.96 19.22
C LEU A 37 3.67 2.83 18.38
N LEU A 38 2.37 2.54 18.36
CA LEU A 38 1.37 3.29 17.60
C LEU A 38 1.24 4.76 18.05
N ALA A 39 1.53 5.06 19.31
CA ALA A 39 1.56 6.44 19.81
C ALA A 39 2.77 7.26 19.31
N ALA A 40 3.80 6.62 18.75
CA ALA A 40 4.99 7.28 18.22
C ALA A 40 4.86 7.60 16.72
N THR A 41 5.59 8.60 16.24
CA THR A 41 5.69 8.90 14.81
C THR A 41 6.29 7.71 14.06
N GLY A 42 5.62 7.27 12.99
CA GLY A 42 5.99 6.04 12.25
C GLY A 42 5.70 4.74 13.03
N GLY A 43 4.83 4.79 14.03
CA GLY A 43 4.47 3.67 14.91
C GLY A 43 3.92 2.44 14.20
N GLU A 44 3.03 2.67 13.23
CA GLU A 44 2.41 1.61 12.40
C GLU A 44 3.49 0.77 11.72
N ARG A 45 4.42 1.42 11.01
CA ARG A 45 5.56 0.75 10.38
C ARG A 45 6.41 -0.07 11.35
N ARG A 46 6.78 0.50 12.50
CA ARG A 46 7.59 -0.21 13.51
C ARG A 46 6.85 -1.43 14.06
N LEU A 47 5.53 -1.34 14.21
CA LEU A 47 4.70 -2.46 14.65
C LEU A 47 4.63 -3.55 13.58
N THR A 48 4.42 -3.19 12.31
CA THR A 48 4.42 -4.14 11.20
C THR A 48 5.78 -4.80 11.01
N ASP A 49 6.88 -4.06 11.11
CA ASP A 49 8.24 -4.61 11.05
C ASP A 49 8.47 -5.63 12.19
N LEU A 50 7.99 -5.34 13.40
CA LEU A 50 8.11 -6.24 14.54
C LEU A 50 7.27 -7.52 14.37
N LEU A 51 6.06 -7.41 13.83
CA LEU A 51 5.23 -8.57 13.52
C LEU A 51 5.84 -9.42 12.41
N HIS A 52 6.35 -8.79 11.35
CA HIS A 52 7.05 -9.45 10.25
C HIS A 52 8.30 -10.19 10.73
N LEU A 53 9.11 -9.57 11.61
CA LEU A 53 10.23 -10.25 12.27
C LEU A 53 9.77 -11.49 13.05
N GLY A 54 8.62 -11.41 13.72
CA GLY A 54 8.03 -12.57 14.39
C GLY A 54 7.66 -13.71 13.44
N GLU A 55 7.13 -13.40 12.25
CA GLU A 55 6.83 -14.37 11.20
C GLU A 55 8.12 -15.03 10.67
N LEU A 56 9.14 -14.23 10.35
CA LEU A 56 10.45 -14.74 9.90
C LEU A 56 11.12 -15.64 10.94
N LEU A 57 11.08 -15.24 12.21
CA LEU A 57 11.63 -16.04 13.30
C LEU A 57 10.87 -17.36 13.47
N GLN A 58 9.55 -17.34 13.27
CA GLN A 58 8.73 -18.55 13.35
C GLN A 58 9.02 -19.52 12.21
N GLU A 59 9.23 -19.01 11.00
CA GLU A 59 9.63 -19.81 9.83
C GLU A 59 11.04 -20.39 10.01
N ALA A 60 12.01 -19.58 10.43
CA ALA A 60 13.37 -20.04 10.70
C ALA A 60 13.42 -21.07 11.84
N ALA A 61 12.60 -20.88 12.88
CA ALA A 61 12.50 -21.83 13.99
C ALA A 61 12.02 -23.22 13.55
N ALA A 62 11.28 -23.34 12.45
CA ALA A 62 10.87 -24.65 11.92
C ALA A 62 12.04 -25.47 11.34
N GLN A 63 13.16 -24.81 11.01
CA GLN A 63 14.35 -25.45 10.45
C GLN A 63 15.50 -25.59 11.46
N LEU A 64 15.30 -25.16 12.71
CA LEU A 64 16.35 -25.09 13.73
C LEU A 64 15.97 -25.92 14.96
N ASP A 65 16.93 -26.68 15.47
CA ASP A 65 16.69 -27.65 16.55
C ASP A 65 16.65 -27.02 17.97
N SER A 66 16.93 -25.72 18.12
CA SER A 66 16.93 -25.08 19.45
C SER A 66 16.66 -23.57 19.45
N GLU A 67 16.17 -23.06 20.58
CA GLU A 67 15.97 -21.62 20.85
C GLU A 67 17.28 -20.83 20.69
N HIS A 68 18.39 -21.35 21.19
CA HIS A 68 19.72 -20.74 21.05
C HIS A 68 20.20 -20.72 19.59
N ALA A 69 19.86 -21.72 18.78
CA ALA A 69 20.14 -21.72 17.36
C ALA A 69 19.37 -20.59 16.64
N LEU A 70 18.11 -20.34 17.03
CA LEU A 70 17.33 -19.21 16.49
C LEU A 70 17.94 -17.86 16.85
N VAL A 71 18.40 -17.66 18.09
CA VAL A 71 19.07 -16.42 18.51
C VAL A 71 20.36 -16.20 17.72
N ARG A 72 21.17 -17.26 17.54
CA ARG A 72 22.39 -17.20 16.71
C ARG A 72 22.07 -16.89 15.25
N TRP A 73 21.04 -17.53 14.70
CA TRP A 73 20.57 -17.29 13.35
C TRP A 73 20.16 -15.82 13.16
N LEU A 74 19.38 -15.26 14.08
CA LEU A 74 18.97 -13.86 14.05
C LEU A 74 20.19 -12.93 14.11
N ALA A 75 21.15 -13.20 15.01
CA ALA A 75 22.38 -12.42 15.11
C ALA A 75 23.19 -12.43 13.80
N GLN A 76 23.25 -13.58 13.13
CA GLN A 76 23.92 -13.71 11.83
C GLN A 76 23.21 -12.90 10.73
N GLN A 77 21.88 -12.94 10.68
CA GLN A 77 21.09 -12.14 9.74
C GLN A 77 21.25 -10.64 9.99
N ILE A 78 21.39 -10.21 11.25
CA ILE A 78 21.68 -8.81 11.60
C ILE A 78 23.10 -8.42 11.15
N SER A 79 24.09 -9.29 11.35
CA SER A 79 25.49 -8.99 10.98
C SER A 79 25.76 -9.03 9.48
N SER A 80 24.98 -9.81 8.73
CA SER A 80 25.17 -10.01 7.30
C SER A 80 23.81 -10.10 6.60
N PRO A 81 23.12 -8.96 6.45
CA PRO A 81 21.80 -8.93 5.85
C PRO A 81 21.86 -9.27 4.36
N ASP A 82 20.99 -10.15 3.90
CA ASP A 82 20.83 -10.48 2.49
C ASP A 82 19.73 -9.60 1.88
N ARG A 83 20.15 -8.47 1.30
CA ARG A 83 19.25 -7.49 0.67
C ARG A 83 18.49 -8.05 -0.54
N GLN A 84 18.86 -9.21 -1.08
CA GLN A 84 18.17 -9.84 -2.21
C GLN A 84 17.03 -10.75 -1.75
N SER A 85 17.00 -11.16 -0.48
CA SER A 85 15.94 -12.02 0.04
C SER A 85 14.59 -11.29 0.08
N GLN A 86 13.58 -11.85 -0.60
CA GLN A 86 12.20 -11.35 -0.55
C GLN A 86 11.63 -11.32 0.88
N SER A 87 12.08 -12.24 1.75
CA SER A 87 11.63 -12.29 3.13
C SER A 87 12.20 -11.13 3.98
N GLN A 88 13.31 -10.53 3.55
CA GLN A 88 13.90 -9.32 4.16
C GLN A 88 13.37 -8.03 3.55
N GLN A 89 12.45 -8.11 2.57
CA GLN A 89 11.80 -6.93 2.01
C GLN A 89 10.71 -6.44 2.97
N LEU A 90 10.73 -5.13 3.23
CA LEU A 90 9.75 -4.43 4.06
C LEU A 90 8.32 -4.67 3.54
N ARG A 91 7.44 -5.13 4.44
CA ARG A 91 6.01 -5.29 4.16
C ARG A 91 5.38 -3.89 4.09
N LEU A 92 4.82 -3.54 2.94
CA LEU A 92 4.17 -2.25 2.74
C LEU A 92 2.76 -2.26 3.36
N GLU A 93 2.49 -1.31 4.25
CA GLU A 93 1.18 -1.06 4.84
C GLU A 93 0.29 -0.35 3.82
N SER A 94 -0.40 -1.10 2.95
CA SER A 94 -1.40 -0.60 1.98
C SER A 94 -0.88 0.43 0.94
N ASP A 95 -0.32 -0.07 -0.16
CA ASP A 95 0.14 0.70 -1.33
C ASP A 95 -0.92 1.58 -2.04
N LYS A 96 -2.20 1.51 -1.64
CA LYS A 96 -3.30 2.16 -2.38
C LYS A 96 -3.33 3.69 -2.26
N HIS A 97 -2.71 4.27 -1.23
CA HIS A 97 -2.74 5.72 -0.99
C HIS A 97 -1.34 6.36 -0.94
N LEU A 98 -0.31 5.66 -1.41
CA LEU A 98 1.07 6.14 -1.41
C LEU A 98 1.59 6.31 -2.82
N VAL A 99 2.58 7.20 -2.97
CA VAL A 99 3.36 7.31 -4.21
C VAL A 99 4.21 6.05 -4.36
N GLN A 100 4.04 5.35 -5.47
CA GLN A 100 4.77 4.12 -5.75
C GLN A 100 6.10 4.42 -6.44
N VAL A 101 7.20 4.03 -5.79
CA VAL A 101 8.55 4.13 -6.36
C VAL A 101 8.97 2.77 -6.89
N VAL A 102 8.94 2.61 -8.21
CA VAL A 102 9.29 1.37 -8.92
C VAL A 102 10.43 1.60 -9.90
N THR A 103 11.15 0.53 -10.24
CA THR A 103 12.18 0.58 -11.29
C THR A 103 11.52 0.47 -12.67
N ILE A 104 12.17 1.00 -13.71
CA ILE A 104 11.67 0.93 -15.11
C ILE A 104 11.43 -0.53 -15.55
N HIS A 105 12.28 -1.45 -15.11
CA HIS A 105 12.12 -2.88 -15.39
C HIS A 105 10.85 -3.46 -14.76
N LYS A 106 10.56 -3.10 -13.50
CA LYS A 106 9.35 -3.55 -12.79
C LYS A 106 8.08 -2.89 -13.32
N SER A 107 8.16 -1.72 -13.96
CA SER A 107 7.01 -1.07 -14.57
C SER A 107 6.65 -1.61 -15.95
N LYS A 108 7.42 -2.56 -16.51
CA LYS A 108 7.11 -3.16 -17.81
C LYS A 108 5.76 -3.89 -17.76
N GLY A 109 4.78 -3.41 -18.55
CA GLY A 109 3.43 -3.95 -18.59
C GLY A 109 2.47 -3.34 -17.56
N LEU A 110 2.92 -2.37 -16.77
CA LEU A 110 2.10 -1.60 -15.84
C LEU A 110 1.80 -0.21 -16.42
N GLU A 111 0.68 0.36 -15.99
CA GLU A 111 0.26 1.71 -16.37
C GLU A 111 -0.06 2.52 -15.13
N TYR A 112 0.27 3.81 -15.16
CA TYR A 112 0.05 4.75 -14.07
C TYR A 112 -0.61 6.02 -14.61
N PRO A 113 -1.59 6.61 -13.90
CA PRO A 113 -2.21 7.86 -14.31
C PRO A 113 -1.20 8.99 -14.51
N LEU A 114 -0.27 9.15 -13.56
CA LEU A 114 0.78 10.16 -13.54
C LEU A 114 2.13 9.48 -13.28
N VAL A 115 3.16 9.83 -14.05
CA VAL A 115 4.51 9.28 -13.93
C VAL A 115 5.52 10.42 -13.77
N TRP A 116 6.51 10.20 -12.89
CA TRP A 116 7.63 11.11 -12.69
C TRP A 116 8.95 10.37 -12.92
N LEU A 117 9.78 10.90 -13.80
CA LEU A 117 11.09 10.38 -14.19
C LEU A 117 12.20 11.37 -13.80
N PRO A 118 12.50 11.53 -12.50
CA PRO A 118 13.39 12.59 -12.02
C PRO A 118 14.85 12.44 -12.48
N PHE A 119 15.30 11.21 -12.74
CA PHE A 119 16.72 10.91 -12.99
C PHE A 119 16.98 10.21 -14.33
N ILE A 120 16.01 10.23 -15.25
CA ILE A 120 16.10 9.50 -16.53
C ILE A 120 17.18 10.03 -17.48
N SER A 121 17.64 11.26 -17.24
CA SER A 121 18.74 11.88 -17.99
C SER A 121 20.13 11.34 -17.60
N ASN A 122 20.23 10.61 -16.48
CA ASN A 122 21.49 10.04 -16.03
C ASN A 122 21.85 8.80 -16.86
N PHE A 123 23.14 8.59 -17.09
CA PHE A 123 23.66 7.45 -17.84
C PHE A 123 25.05 7.08 -17.34
N ARG A 124 25.48 5.86 -17.66
CA ARG A 124 26.82 5.37 -17.31
C ARG A 124 27.48 4.79 -18.55
N GLN A 125 28.59 5.40 -18.96
CA GLN A 125 29.40 4.89 -20.06
C GLN A 125 29.90 3.47 -19.76
N GLN A 126 29.84 2.64 -20.79
CA GLN A 126 30.42 1.32 -20.87
C GLN A 126 31.93 1.42 -21.11
N GLN A 127 32.70 1.05 -20.08
CA GLN A 127 34.17 1.10 -20.13
C GLN A 127 34.79 -0.19 -20.65
N GLN A 128 34.01 -1.28 -20.71
CA GLN A 128 34.47 -2.61 -21.14
C GLN A 128 34.05 -2.86 -22.58
N GLY A 129 34.93 -3.45 -23.39
CA GLY A 129 34.63 -3.89 -24.76
C GLY A 129 33.81 -5.17 -24.80
N LEU A 130 32.67 -5.21 -24.11
CA LEU A 130 31.69 -6.29 -24.18
C LEU A 130 30.58 -5.86 -25.15
N TYR A 131 30.51 -6.50 -26.31
CA TYR A 131 29.57 -6.17 -27.38
C TYR A 131 29.14 -7.44 -28.13
N HIS A 132 28.15 -7.33 -29.01
CA HIS A 132 27.71 -8.40 -29.89
C HIS A 132 28.24 -8.16 -31.30
N ASP A 133 28.82 -9.20 -31.90
CA ASP A 133 29.24 -9.14 -33.30
C ASP A 133 28.03 -8.95 -34.22
N ARG A 134 28.09 -8.00 -35.16
CA ARG A 134 26.95 -7.66 -36.03
C ARG A 134 26.63 -8.72 -37.09
N SER A 135 27.54 -9.66 -37.33
CA SER A 135 27.37 -10.73 -38.32
C SER A 135 26.94 -12.05 -37.67
N THR A 136 27.55 -12.43 -36.56
CA THR A 136 27.29 -13.69 -35.87
C THR A 136 26.34 -13.55 -34.69
N PHE A 137 26.07 -12.33 -34.21
CA PHE A 137 25.28 -12.02 -33.01
C PHE A 137 25.79 -12.67 -31.72
N SER A 138 27.04 -13.12 -31.71
CA SER A 138 27.67 -13.68 -30.51
C SER A 138 28.23 -12.57 -29.63
N ALA A 139 28.10 -12.73 -28.31
CA ALA A 139 28.74 -11.85 -27.34
C ALA A 139 30.27 -12.03 -27.40
N MET A 140 30.98 -10.92 -27.64
CA MET A 140 32.42 -10.81 -27.72
C MET A 140 32.93 -9.97 -26.55
N LEU A 141 33.96 -10.46 -25.87
CA LEU A 141 34.68 -9.71 -24.85
C LEU A 141 36.08 -9.40 -25.36
N ASP A 142 36.34 -8.14 -25.63
CA ASP A 142 37.67 -7.67 -25.97
C ASP A 142 38.49 -7.37 -24.70
N LEU A 143 39.57 -8.15 -24.52
CA LEU A 143 40.50 -8.01 -23.41
C LEU A 143 41.56 -6.92 -23.65
N ASN A 144 41.80 -6.54 -24.91
CA ASN A 144 42.77 -5.53 -25.29
C ASN A 144 42.22 -4.11 -25.20
N SER A 145 40.89 -3.99 -25.02
CA SER A 145 40.21 -2.70 -24.86
C SER A 145 40.38 -1.78 -26.07
N ASP A 146 40.30 -2.35 -27.27
CA ASP A 146 40.38 -1.62 -28.52
C ASP A 146 39.25 -0.58 -28.61
N GLU A 147 39.54 0.57 -29.23
CA GLU A 147 38.56 1.67 -29.35
C GLU A 147 37.30 1.22 -30.11
N GLN A 148 37.46 0.45 -31.19
CA GLN A 148 36.33 -0.05 -31.97
C GLN A 148 35.39 -0.94 -31.14
N SER A 149 35.95 -1.82 -30.29
CA SER A 149 35.18 -2.67 -29.39
C SER A 149 34.40 -1.85 -28.36
N LYS A 150 34.98 -0.76 -27.86
CA LYS A 150 34.32 0.16 -26.92
C LYS A 150 33.21 0.96 -27.59
N GLU A 151 33.43 1.45 -28.81
CA GLU A 151 32.41 2.16 -29.58
C GLU A 151 31.18 1.27 -29.82
N LEU A 152 31.39 0.02 -30.22
CA LEU A 152 30.29 -0.96 -30.37
C LEU A 152 29.56 -1.21 -29.06
N ALA A 153 30.29 -1.36 -27.95
CA ALA A 153 29.71 -1.56 -26.63
C ALA A 153 28.91 -0.33 -26.15
N GLU A 154 29.37 0.88 -26.46
CA GLU A 154 28.65 2.13 -26.18
C GLU A 154 27.39 2.30 -27.01
N GLU A 155 27.43 1.91 -28.28
CA GLU A 155 26.25 1.93 -29.15
C GLU A 155 25.18 0.97 -28.64
N GLU A 156 25.55 -0.24 -28.21
CA GLU A 156 24.63 -1.20 -27.60
C GLU A 156 24.03 -0.67 -26.30
N ARG A 157 24.86 -0.06 -25.46
CA ARG A 157 24.43 0.58 -24.21
C ARG A 157 23.44 1.72 -24.47
N LEU A 158 23.72 2.59 -25.44
CA LEU A 158 22.81 3.67 -25.84
C LEU A 158 21.50 3.12 -26.42
N ALA A 159 21.57 2.08 -27.23
CA ALA A 159 20.39 1.42 -27.77
C ALA A 159 19.51 0.85 -26.65
N GLU A 160 20.09 0.28 -25.60
CA GLU A 160 19.34 -0.21 -24.45
C GLU A 160 18.74 0.91 -23.60
N ASP A 161 19.49 1.98 -23.34
CA ASP A 161 18.97 3.15 -22.64
C ASP A 161 17.79 3.80 -23.39
N LEU A 162 17.82 3.83 -24.73
CA LEU A 162 16.69 4.28 -25.54
C LEU A 162 15.46 3.37 -25.38
N ARG A 163 15.65 2.06 -25.29
CA ARG A 163 14.56 1.11 -25.00
C ARG A 163 13.99 1.33 -23.59
N LEU A 164 14.85 1.54 -22.60
CA LEU A 164 14.42 1.83 -21.23
C LEU A 164 13.67 3.16 -21.14
N LEU A 165 14.14 4.18 -21.85
CA LEU A 165 13.45 5.47 -21.95
C LEU A 165 12.07 5.31 -22.58
N TYR A 166 11.95 4.55 -23.68
CA TYR A 166 10.66 4.25 -24.30
C TYR A 166 9.71 3.54 -23.32
N VAL A 167 10.19 2.51 -22.60
CA VAL A 167 9.40 1.83 -21.59
C VAL A 167 8.95 2.81 -20.50
N ALA A 168 9.83 3.69 -20.02
CA ALA A 168 9.54 4.64 -18.95
C ALA A 168 8.50 5.69 -19.35
N LEU A 169 8.64 6.29 -20.54
CA LEU A 169 7.71 7.31 -21.05
C LEU A 169 6.32 6.73 -21.33
N THR A 170 6.25 5.48 -21.80
CA THR A 170 4.97 4.82 -22.13
C THR A 170 4.27 4.22 -20.92
N ARG A 171 4.64 4.57 -19.68
CA ARG A 171 3.91 4.14 -18.47
C ARG A 171 2.79 5.09 -18.07
N SER A 172 2.85 6.35 -18.50
CA SER A 172 1.87 7.37 -18.13
C SER A 172 0.62 7.30 -19.00
N VAL A 173 -0.55 7.48 -18.38
CA VAL A 173 -1.83 7.65 -19.10
C VAL A 173 -2.14 9.12 -19.35
N TYR A 174 -2.01 9.98 -18.34
CA TYR A 174 -2.42 11.39 -18.43
C TYR A 174 -1.23 12.36 -18.43
N HIS A 175 -0.19 12.07 -17.65
CA HIS A 175 0.94 13.00 -17.49
C HIS A 175 2.25 12.28 -17.22
N CYS A 176 3.33 12.76 -17.86
CA CYS A 176 4.69 12.33 -17.60
C CYS A 176 5.60 13.54 -17.36
N SER A 177 6.13 13.66 -16.14
CA SER A 177 7.17 14.65 -15.82
C SER A 177 8.55 14.04 -16.02
N VAL A 178 9.42 14.72 -16.78
CA VAL A 178 10.79 14.27 -17.04
C VAL A 178 11.80 15.25 -16.48
N GLY A 179 12.67 14.77 -15.59
CA GLY A 179 13.77 15.55 -15.03
C GLY A 179 14.98 15.55 -15.97
N ILE A 180 15.38 16.75 -16.42
CA ILE A 180 16.55 16.95 -17.28
C ILE A 180 17.48 17.97 -16.63
N ALA A 181 18.77 17.66 -16.63
CA ALA A 181 19.82 18.53 -16.12
C ALA A 181 21.04 18.50 -17.06
N PRO A 182 21.82 19.59 -17.15
CA PRO A 182 23.09 19.63 -17.88
C PRO A 182 24.16 18.83 -17.13
N LEU A 183 24.18 17.51 -17.33
CA LEU A 183 25.07 16.59 -16.64
C LEU A 183 26.49 16.64 -17.20
N MET A 184 27.48 16.67 -16.30
CA MET A 184 28.91 16.53 -16.62
C MET A 184 29.47 15.37 -15.82
N GLN A 185 30.12 14.42 -16.49
CA GLN A 185 30.77 13.27 -15.88
C GLN A 185 32.12 13.66 -15.26
N GLY A 186 32.36 13.11 -14.07
CA GLY A 186 33.58 13.28 -13.31
C GLY A 186 33.70 14.64 -12.61
N ASN A 187 34.89 14.94 -12.09
CA ASN A 187 35.18 16.18 -11.36
C ASN A 187 35.67 17.29 -12.30
N ARG A 188 35.13 17.39 -13.52
CA ARG A 188 35.49 18.46 -14.44
C ARG A 188 34.91 19.79 -13.96
N LYS A 189 35.60 20.89 -14.28
CA LYS A 189 35.07 22.25 -14.02
C LYS A 189 33.72 22.37 -14.73
N LYS A 190 32.72 22.93 -14.04
CA LYS A 190 31.35 23.12 -14.55
C LYS A 190 31.27 24.25 -15.57
N GLN A 191 32.04 24.14 -16.65
CA GLN A 191 32.19 25.13 -17.71
C GLN A 191 32.32 24.39 -19.05
N GLY A 192 31.58 24.84 -20.06
CA GLY A 192 31.58 24.27 -21.40
C GLY A 192 30.53 23.19 -21.63
N ASP A 193 30.82 22.32 -22.59
CA ASP A 193 29.88 21.32 -23.09
C ASP A 193 29.56 20.25 -22.05
N THR A 194 28.29 19.83 -22.05
CA THR A 194 27.77 18.78 -21.19
C THR A 194 27.90 17.42 -21.84
N ASP A 195 27.95 16.36 -21.04
CA ASP A 195 27.99 14.97 -21.55
C ASP A 195 26.59 14.40 -21.80
N LEU A 196 25.54 15.21 -21.62
CA LEU A 196 24.16 14.73 -21.72
C LEU A 196 23.85 14.06 -23.06
N HIS A 197 24.43 14.58 -24.17
CA HIS A 197 24.29 14.08 -25.54
C HIS A 197 24.65 12.59 -25.71
N LEU A 198 25.47 12.04 -24.80
CA LEU A 198 25.88 10.63 -24.78
C LEU A 198 24.82 9.71 -24.14
N GLY A 199 23.91 10.25 -23.33
CA GLY A 199 22.77 9.54 -22.75
C GLY A 199 21.56 9.53 -23.68
N ALA A 200 20.60 8.63 -23.46
CA ALA A 200 19.42 8.50 -24.33
C ALA A 200 18.59 9.80 -24.44
N MET A 201 18.36 10.50 -23.32
CA MET A 201 17.63 11.78 -23.34
C MET A 201 18.37 12.86 -24.13
N GLY A 202 19.67 13.04 -23.90
CA GLY A 202 20.44 14.03 -24.64
C GLY A 202 20.61 13.67 -26.10
N TYR A 203 20.76 12.38 -26.42
CA TYR A 203 20.78 11.91 -27.80
C TYR A 203 19.54 12.35 -28.58
N LEU A 204 18.34 12.24 -27.99
CA LEU A 204 17.09 12.67 -28.63
C LEU A 204 16.92 14.20 -28.65
N VAL A 205 17.25 14.89 -27.56
CA VAL A 205 17.03 16.34 -27.42
C VAL A 205 18.08 17.15 -28.19
N GLN A 206 19.35 16.76 -28.11
CA GLN A 206 20.50 17.44 -28.69
C GLN A 206 20.95 16.78 -30.01
N LYS A 207 20.27 15.73 -30.49
CA LYS A 207 20.59 15.00 -31.74
C LYS A 207 22.03 14.46 -31.77
N ALA A 208 22.50 13.95 -30.63
CA ALA A 208 23.86 13.48 -30.40
C ALA A 208 24.96 14.56 -30.49
N GLU A 209 24.60 15.84 -30.56
CA GLU A 209 25.56 16.95 -30.60
C GLU A 209 25.84 17.46 -29.18
N ALA A 210 27.12 17.70 -28.88
CA ALA A 210 27.52 18.28 -27.61
C ALA A 210 27.01 19.72 -27.51
N ALA A 211 26.44 20.06 -26.36
CA ALA A 211 25.97 21.41 -26.07
C ALA A 211 26.18 21.75 -24.59
N ASP A 212 26.37 23.04 -24.33
CA ASP A 212 26.40 23.59 -22.98
C ASP A 212 24.98 23.70 -22.38
N ALA A 213 24.90 24.25 -21.17
CA ALA A 213 23.61 24.41 -20.47
C ALA A 213 22.63 25.34 -21.22
N ALA A 214 23.13 26.38 -21.89
CA ALA A 214 22.29 27.31 -22.64
C ALA A 214 21.76 26.65 -23.92
N GLY A 215 22.61 25.90 -24.63
CA GLY A 215 22.23 25.11 -25.80
C GLY A 215 21.20 24.04 -25.45
N LEU A 216 21.34 23.36 -24.30
CA LEU A 216 20.32 22.41 -23.82
C LEU A 216 18.96 23.09 -23.61
N ILE A 217 18.93 24.27 -22.98
CA ILE A 217 17.68 25.02 -22.78
C ILE A 217 17.06 25.36 -24.14
N ALA A 218 17.86 25.79 -25.12
CA ALA A 218 17.37 26.09 -26.46
C ALA A 218 16.79 24.85 -27.17
N CYS A 219 17.44 23.69 -27.05
CA CYS A 219 16.91 22.43 -27.57
C CYS A 219 15.58 22.05 -26.91
N LEU A 220 15.46 22.20 -25.59
CA LEU A 220 14.24 21.91 -24.84
C LEU A 220 13.11 22.88 -25.16
N SER A 221 13.41 24.17 -25.32
CA SER A 221 12.41 25.15 -25.75
C SER A 221 11.89 24.86 -27.15
N ASN A 222 12.76 24.39 -28.06
CA ASN A 222 12.37 24.03 -29.42
C ASN A 222 11.50 22.75 -29.48
N LEU A 223 11.58 21.88 -28.47
CA LEU A 223 10.71 20.72 -28.35
C LEU A 223 9.35 21.06 -27.75
N SER A 224 9.19 22.24 -27.16
CA SER A 224 7.95 22.63 -26.52
C SER A 224 6.87 22.90 -27.58
N ASN A 225 5.72 22.26 -27.39
CA ASN A 225 4.54 22.37 -28.24
C ASN A 225 3.27 22.26 -27.38
N GLU A 226 2.11 22.03 -28.00
CA GLU A 226 0.84 21.90 -27.27
C GLU A 226 0.82 20.72 -26.27
N ASP A 227 1.53 19.64 -26.56
CA ASP A 227 1.57 18.41 -25.75
C ASP A 227 2.78 18.35 -24.79
N VAL A 228 3.85 19.09 -25.10
CA VAL A 228 5.12 19.09 -24.36
C VAL A 228 5.43 20.48 -23.85
N VAL A 229 5.39 20.65 -22.53
CA VAL A 229 5.71 21.91 -21.86
C VAL A 229 7.08 21.82 -21.22
N PHE A 230 7.98 22.73 -21.62
CA PHE A 230 9.24 22.94 -20.92
C PHE A 230 9.07 23.99 -19.82
N SER A 231 9.55 23.67 -18.61
CA SER A 231 9.59 24.60 -17.48
C SER A 231 10.97 24.54 -16.83
N ALA A 232 11.67 25.68 -16.82
CA ALA A 232 12.93 25.82 -16.11
C ALA A 232 12.67 26.05 -14.62
N ILE A 233 13.39 25.32 -13.76
CA ILE A 233 13.33 25.51 -12.30
C ILE A 233 14.36 26.59 -11.94
N GLU A 234 13.89 27.83 -11.77
CA GLU A 234 14.76 28.97 -11.48
C GLU A 234 15.25 29.00 -10.03
N SER A 235 14.43 28.53 -9.09
CA SER A 235 14.77 28.48 -7.67
C SER A 235 14.19 27.21 -7.03
N PRO A 236 15.03 26.29 -6.52
CA PRO A 236 14.53 25.16 -5.76
C PRO A 236 14.01 25.68 -4.43
N GLU A 237 12.71 25.55 -4.20
CA GLU A 237 12.11 25.82 -2.89
C GLU A 237 12.72 24.81 -1.90
N GLN A 238 13.55 25.30 -0.97
CA GLN A 238 14.27 24.45 -0.02
C GLN A 238 13.39 24.04 1.17
N ALA A 239 12.17 24.58 1.26
CA ALA A 239 11.23 24.19 2.28
C ALA A 239 10.73 22.77 2.00
N PRO A 240 10.82 21.83 2.96
CA PRO A 240 10.17 20.54 2.83
C PRO A 240 8.68 20.77 2.58
N TRP A 241 8.11 20.07 1.60
CA TRP A 241 6.67 20.11 1.39
C TRP A 241 5.97 19.65 2.68
N ALA A 242 5.14 20.52 3.25
CA ALA A 242 4.27 20.20 4.35
C ALA A 242 2.88 19.93 3.78
N ALA A 243 2.33 18.75 4.09
CA ALA A 243 0.93 18.49 3.79
C ALA A 243 0.07 19.58 4.44
N PRO A 244 -0.97 20.09 3.77
CA PRO A 244 -1.99 20.87 4.44
C PRO A 244 -2.45 20.05 5.64
N SER A 245 -2.36 20.62 6.85
CA SER A 245 -2.90 19.92 8.01
C SER A 245 -4.40 19.82 7.82
N ASP A 246 -4.90 18.63 7.50
CA ASP A 246 -6.31 18.36 7.71
C ASP A 246 -6.55 18.58 9.20
N GLU A 247 -7.33 19.60 9.54
CA GLU A 247 -7.81 19.77 10.90
C GLU A 247 -8.47 18.45 11.29
N LEU A 248 -7.82 17.70 12.18
CA LEU A 248 -8.37 16.50 12.79
C LEU A 248 -9.67 16.93 13.48
N LYS A 249 -10.79 16.77 12.80
CA LYS A 249 -12.11 17.01 13.39
C LYS A 249 -12.14 16.20 14.67
N ALA A 250 -12.43 16.88 15.78
CA ALA A 250 -12.54 16.23 17.08
C ALA A 250 -13.54 15.06 16.95
N LEU A 251 -13.00 13.85 16.89
CA LEU A 251 -13.79 12.64 16.78
C LEU A 251 -14.43 12.43 18.15
N SER A 252 -15.75 12.52 18.20
CA SER A 252 -16.50 12.10 19.38
C SER A 252 -17.01 10.68 19.13
N ALA A 253 -16.83 9.81 20.12
CA ALA A 253 -17.48 8.52 20.11
C ALA A 253 -19.00 8.76 20.05
N ARG A 254 -19.68 8.14 19.07
CA ARG A 254 -21.13 8.23 18.97
C ARG A 254 -21.74 7.64 20.24
N GLN A 255 -22.37 8.50 21.05
CA GLN A 255 -23.02 8.06 22.27
C GLN A 255 -24.21 7.16 21.94
N MET A 256 -24.28 6.00 22.59
CA MET A 256 -25.41 5.10 22.46
C MET A 256 -26.61 5.71 23.17
N THR A 257 -27.53 6.29 22.40
CA THR A 257 -28.78 6.86 22.93
C THR A 257 -29.89 5.83 23.12
N ARG A 258 -29.72 4.61 22.60
CA ARG A 258 -30.68 3.52 22.76
C ARG A 258 -30.45 2.79 24.08
N GLN A 259 -31.49 2.63 24.88
CA GLN A 259 -31.49 1.63 25.95
C GLN A 259 -31.51 0.22 25.35
N ILE A 260 -30.47 -0.57 25.63
CA ILE A 260 -30.51 -2.01 25.39
C ILE A 260 -31.47 -2.60 26.42
N GLN A 261 -32.64 -3.04 25.96
CA GLN A 261 -33.54 -3.81 26.82
C GLN A 261 -32.99 -5.22 26.96
N ASP A 262 -32.49 -5.54 28.15
CA ASP A 262 -31.93 -6.85 28.47
C ASP A 262 -33.06 -7.84 28.79
N SER A 263 -33.86 -8.14 27.77
CA SER A 263 -34.99 -9.08 27.85
C SER A 263 -34.59 -10.50 27.46
N TRP A 264 -33.34 -10.87 27.76
CA TRP A 264 -32.89 -12.24 27.56
C TRP A 264 -33.63 -13.14 28.57
N ARG A 265 -34.30 -14.17 28.04
CA ARG A 265 -34.96 -15.21 28.83
C ARG A 265 -34.42 -16.55 28.39
N ILE A 266 -34.07 -17.39 29.35
CA ILE A 266 -33.83 -18.82 29.10
C ILE A 266 -35.20 -19.50 29.08
N THR A 267 -35.63 -19.96 27.91
CA THR A 267 -36.86 -20.76 27.76
C THR A 267 -36.51 -22.24 27.71
N SER A 268 -37.19 -23.06 28.52
CA SER A 268 -37.19 -24.52 28.36
C SER A 268 -37.91 -24.92 27.05
N TYR A 269 -37.65 -26.12 26.55
CA TYR A 269 -38.22 -26.64 25.29
C TYR A 269 -39.76 -26.59 25.28
N SER A 270 -40.42 -26.72 26.44
CA SER A 270 -41.88 -26.59 26.56
C SER A 270 -42.40 -25.15 26.37
N GLY A 271 -41.62 -24.13 26.75
CA GLY A 271 -42.00 -22.71 26.57
C GLY A 271 -41.91 -22.22 25.12
N LEU A 272 -41.08 -22.88 24.30
CA LEU A 272 -41.00 -22.65 22.85
C LEU A 272 -42.22 -23.20 22.10
N GLN A 273 -42.84 -24.25 22.61
CA GLN A 273 -44.03 -24.87 22.01
C GLN A 273 -45.32 -24.08 22.28
N GLN A 274 -45.34 -23.23 23.31
CA GLN A 274 -46.53 -22.47 23.74
C GLN A 274 -46.79 -21.17 22.98
N HIS A 275 -45.80 -20.59 22.28
CA HIS A 275 -45.99 -19.34 21.53
C HIS A 275 -46.52 -19.55 20.09
N GLY A 276 -46.71 -20.80 19.66
CA GLY A 276 -47.24 -21.13 18.33
C GLY A 276 -48.77 -21.17 18.24
N THR A 277 -49.49 -21.31 19.35
CA THR A 277 -50.93 -21.63 19.32
C THR A 277 -51.59 -21.32 20.66
N ALA A 278 -51.93 -20.06 20.93
CA ALA A 278 -52.74 -19.71 22.10
C ALA A 278 -53.66 -18.50 21.90
N LEU A 279 -54.23 -18.34 20.70
CA LEU A 279 -55.57 -17.72 20.56
C LEU A 279 -56.68 -18.71 20.95
N ALA A 280 -56.32 -19.92 21.39
CA ALA A 280 -57.22 -21.08 21.42
C ALA A 280 -57.33 -21.78 22.79
N GLN A 281 -56.85 -21.19 23.89
CA GLN A 281 -57.03 -21.81 25.21
C GLN A 281 -57.53 -20.85 26.29
N ASP A 282 -58.39 -19.95 25.83
CA ASP A 282 -59.47 -19.30 26.59
C ASP A 282 -60.61 -20.29 26.95
N LEU A 283 -60.33 -21.61 27.02
CA LEU A 283 -61.32 -22.68 27.24
C LEU A 283 -60.87 -23.65 28.34
N LEU A 284 -60.51 -23.08 29.50
CA LEU A 284 -60.22 -23.75 30.79
C LEU A 284 -61.16 -24.95 31.12
N PRO A 285 -60.73 -25.84 32.04
CA PRO A 285 -61.18 -25.68 33.43
C PRO A 285 -60.02 -25.56 34.44
N LYS A 286 -60.36 -24.87 35.54
CA LYS A 286 -59.48 -24.23 36.52
C LYS A 286 -58.79 -25.21 37.48
N LEU A 287 -57.56 -24.87 37.85
CA LEU A 287 -56.99 -25.16 39.17
C LEU A 287 -56.51 -23.83 39.77
N ASP A 288 -57.03 -23.53 40.96
CA ASP A 288 -56.74 -22.34 41.76
C ASP A 288 -55.24 -22.14 42.01
N VAL A 289 -54.75 -20.91 41.87
CA VAL A 289 -54.09 -20.16 42.97
C VAL A 289 -54.21 -18.65 42.66
N GLU A 290 -54.71 -17.94 43.67
CA GLU A 290 -55.02 -16.52 43.74
C GLU A 290 -53.77 -15.60 43.68
N ALA A 291 -53.87 -14.45 43.00
CA ALA A 291 -53.48 -13.13 43.52
C ALA A 291 -53.58 -12.04 42.43
N ALA A 292 -54.46 -11.05 42.67
CA ALA A 292 -54.50 -9.66 42.19
C ALA A 292 -54.04 -9.38 40.73
N GLY A 293 -54.89 -8.99 39.79
CA GLY A 293 -55.92 -7.96 39.91
C GLY A 293 -55.38 -6.64 39.36
N GLU A 294 -55.40 -6.47 38.03
CA GLU A 294 -55.58 -5.18 37.33
C GLU A 294 -55.90 -5.45 35.85
N GLN A 295 -57.00 -4.87 35.37
CA GLN A 295 -57.58 -5.07 34.04
C GLN A 295 -56.73 -4.37 32.96
N GLN A 296 -56.43 -5.06 31.86
CA GLN A 296 -55.85 -4.47 30.66
C GLN A 296 -56.93 -3.76 29.83
N GLU A 297 -56.78 -2.45 29.62
CA GLU A 297 -57.46 -1.74 28.53
C GLU A 297 -56.94 -2.26 27.18
N ALA A 298 -57.87 -2.69 26.32
CA ALA A 298 -57.56 -3.10 24.96
C ALA A 298 -57.24 -1.87 24.09
N VAL A 299 -55.98 -1.70 23.73
CA VAL A 299 -55.54 -0.73 22.70
C VAL A 299 -55.49 -1.45 21.36
N GLU A 300 -56.24 -0.96 20.37
CA GLU A 300 -56.13 -1.45 18.98
C GLU A 300 -54.68 -1.27 18.46
N PRO A 301 -54.05 -2.30 17.88
CA PRO A 301 -52.66 -2.19 17.46
C PRO A 301 -52.53 -1.31 16.21
N GLN A 302 -51.90 -0.14 16.38
CA GLN A 302 -51.42 0.68 15.27
C GLN A 302 -50.40 -0.10 14.43
N MET A 303 -50.55 -0.04 13.10
CA MET A 303 -49.67 -0.68 12.13
C MET A 303 -48.29 -0.01 12.11
N ASN A 304 -47.34 -0.57 12.86
CA ASN A 304 -45.93 -0.20 12.82
C ASN A 304 -45.11 -1.29 12.14
N ALA A 305 -43.83 -1.02 11.82
CA ALA A 305 -42.93 -1.93 11.09
C ALA A 305 -42.80 -3.35 11.68
N HIS A 306 -43.24 -3.55 12.92
CA HIS A 306 -43.24 -4.82 13.63
C HIS A 306 -44.58 -5.57 13.61
N THR A 307 -45.67 -4.95 13.14
CA THR A 307 -47.03 -5.50 13.04
C THR A 307 -47.42 -5.85 11.60
N PHE A 308 -46.43 -6.20 10.76
CA PHE A 308 -46.67 -6.55 9.36
C PHE A 308 -46.98 -8.05 9.23
N PRO A 309 -48.11 -8.44 8.60
CA PRO A 309 -48.46 -9.85 8.48
C PRO A 309 -47.45 -10.58 7.58
N ARG A 310 -46.93 -11.72 8.05
CA ARG A 310 -46.00 -12.56 7.28
C ARG A 310 -46.75 -13.74 6.66
N GLY A 311 -46.74 -13.80 5.34
CA GLY A 311 -47.29 -14.88 4.52
C GLY A 311 -46.57 -14.96 3.17
N ALA A 312 -46.39 -16.18 2.68
CA ALA A 312 -45.54 -16.55 1.55
C ALA A 312 -46.05 -16.01 0.19
N SER A 313 -45.46 -14.91 -0.27
CA SER A 313 -45.15 -14.62 -1.69
C SER A 313 -44.56 -13.21 -1.83
N PRO A 314 -43.23 -13.06 -1.98
CA PRO A 314 -42.68 -11.85 -2.59
C PRO A 314 -41.64 -12.18 -3.64
N GLY A 315 -42.11 -12.55 -4.83
CA GLY A 315 -41.37 -12.39 -6.08
C GLY A 315 -42.34 -11.84 -7.12
N PRO A 316 -42.85 -10.60 -6.93
CA PRO A 316 -42.52 -9.54 -7.91
C PRO A 316 -42.69 -8.07 -7.39
N SER A 317 -42.46 -7.74 -6.10
CA SER A 317 -42.62 -6.34 -5.64
C SER A 317 -41.36 -5.46 -5.77
N CYS A 318 -40.16 -6.04 -5.93
CA CYS A 318 -38.93 -5.26 -6.15
C CYS A 318 -38.88 -4.56 -7.52
N THR A 319 -39.67 -4.99 -8.50
CA THR A 319 -39.69 -4.39 -9.85
C THR A 319 -40.64 -3.18 -9.96
N ALA A 320 -41.54 -2.98 -8.99
CA ALA A 320 -42.47 -1.85 -9.00
C ALA A 320 -41.87 -0.55 -8.43
N PHE A 321 -40.82 -0.63 -7.59
CA PHE A 321 -40.20 0.55 -6.97
C PHE A 321 -39.14 1.23 -7.87
N SER A 322 -38.66 0.56 -8.91
CA SER A 322 -37.67 1.12 -9.86
C SER A 322 -38.31 1.96 -10.99
N LYS A 323 -39.65 1.98 -11.12
CA LYS A 323 -40.36 2.71 -12.19
C LYS A 323 -40.85 4.13 -11.85
N LYS A 324 -40.45 4.71 -10.71
CA LYS A 324 -40.82 6.09 -10.32
C LYS A 324 -39.64 6.93 -9.80
N LEU A 325 -38.55 7.02 -10.57
CA LEU A 325 -37.63 8.15 -10.47
C LEU A 325 -37.57 8.89 -11.82
N PRO A 326 -38.02 10.15 -11.93
CA PRO A 326 -37.80 10.96 -13.11
C PRO A 326 -36.35 11.44 -13.16
N LEU A 327 -35.60 10.91 -14.12
CA LEU A 327 -34.23 11.29 -14.46
C LEU A 327 -34.28 12.51 -15.40
N THR A 328 -34.42 13.73 -14.88
CA THR A 328 -34.12 14.98 -15.61
C THR A 328 -34.12 16.17 -14.67
N GLN A 329 -32.95 16.74 -14.37
CA GLN A 329 -32.78 18.19 -14.29
C GLN A 329 -31.31 18.58 -14.51
N LYS A 330 -31.10 19.43 -15.53
CA LYS A 330 -29.82 20.05 -15.89
C LYS A 330 -29.52 21.26 -14.99
N LEU A 331 -28.22 21.52 -14.86
CA LEU A 331 -27.51 22.60 -14.19
C LEU A 331 -28.17 23.99 -14.20
N LYS A 332 -27.98 24.73 -13.10
CA LYS A 332 -27.81 26.19 -13.12
C LYS A 332 -26.56 26.59 -12.34
N THR A 333 -25.65 27.21 -13.08
CA THR A 333 -24.58 28.11 -12.64
C THR A 333 -25.18 29.34 -11.98
N HIS A 334 -24.65 29.76 -10.83
CA HIS A 334 -24.76 31.12 -10.34
C HIS A 334 -23.37 31.74 -10.32
N GLY A 335 -23.24 32.91 -10.95
CA GLY A 335 -22.03 33.72 -10.98
C GLY A 335 -21.94 34.70 -9.83
#